data_AF-A0A8J7Q0H6-F1
#
_entry.id   AF-A0A8J7Q0H6-F1
#
_cell.length_a   1.000
_cell.length_b   1.000
_cell.length_c   1.000
_cell.angle_alpha   90.00
_cell.angle_beta   90.00
_cell.angle_gamma   90.00
#
_symmetry.space_group_name_H-M   'P 1'
#
loop_
_entity.id
_entity.type
_entity.pdbx_description
1 polymer ?
#
loop_
_entity_poly.entity_id
_entity_poly.type
_entity_poly.pdbx_seq_one_letter_code
_entity_poly.pdbx_strand_id
1 'polypeptide(L)'
;MFIHSALRKARTRTLIQAGGLLEKAGLLDEFSIEIGTDLQKDIECKDQVHALFGALLELRSLLQETDDYSHSYLALKGKIGFAETTALKKINRGRSP
;
A
#
# COMPACT_ATOMS: atom_id res chain seq x y z
N MET A 1 -22.23 -23.13 -5.64
CA MET A 1 -22.12 -21.86 -6.38
C MET A 1 -21.89 -20.62 -5.49
N PHE A 2 -22.51 -20.52 -4.30
CA PHE A 2 -22.38 -19.34 -3.40
C PHE A 2 -20.99 -19.12 -2.79
N ILE A 3 -20.29 -20.18 -2.38
CA ILE A 3 -18.98 -20.09 -1.71
C ILE A 3 -17.92 -19.42 -2.61
N HIS A 4 -17.90 -19.75 -3.90
CA HIS A 4 -16.99 -19.10 -4.87
C HIS A 4 -17.21 -17.60 -4.99
N SER A 5 -18.48 -17.15 -4.95
CA SER A 5 -18.81 -15.73 -5.05
C SER A 5 -18.39 -14.95 -3.80
N ALA A 6 -18.53 -15.55 -2.61
CA ALA A 6 -18.13 -14.95 -1.35
C ALA A 6 -16.60 -14.84 -1.26
N LEU A 7 -15.89 -15.91 -1.64
CA LEU A 7 -14.42 -15.94 -1.66
C LEU A 7 -13.84 -14.90 -2.63
N ARG A 8 -14.42 -14.77 -3.84
CA ARG A 8 -13.99 -13.76 -4.82
C ARG A 8 -14.13 -12.34 -4.25
N LYS A 9 -15.28 -12.04 -3.63
CA LYS A 9 -15.54 -10.74 -3.01
C LYS A 9 -14.57 -10.45 -1.85
N ALA A 10 -14.28 -11.45 -1.02
CA ALA A 10 -13.32 -11.32 0.06
C ALA A 10 -11.92 -11.02 -0.49
N ARG A 11 -11.45 -11.78 -1.48
CA ARG A 11 -10.17 -11.54 -2.15
C ARG A 11 -10.06 -10.15 -2.75
N THR A 12 -11.07 -9.70 -3.49
CA THR A 12 -11.09 -8.34 -4.06
C THR A 12 -10.97 -7.28 -2.98
N ARG A 13 -11.67 -7.44 -1.85
CA ARG A 13 -11.61 -6.48 -0.73
C ARG A 13 -10.22 -6.43 -0.11
N THR A 14 -9.59 -7.58 0.12
CA THR A 14 -8.22 -7.64 0.65
C THR A 14 -7.23 -6.93 -0.27
N LEU A 15 -7.33 -7.17 -1.59
CA LEU A 15 -6.45 -6.51 -2.57
C LEU A 15 -6.65 -4.99 -2.59
N ILE A 16 -7.90 -4.52 -2.53
CA ILE A 16 -8.20 -3.08 -2.44
C ILE A 16 -7.62 -2.49 -1.15
N GLN A 17 -7.80 -3.17 -0.01
CA GLN A 17 -7.27 -2.71 1.27
C GLN A 17 -5.74 -2.68 1.28
N ALA A 18 -5.08 -3.70 0.72
CA ALA A 18 -3.63 -3.73 0.58
C ALA A 18 -3.11 -2.60 -0.33
N GLY A 19 -3.77 -2.36 -1.47
CA GLY A 19 -3.45 -1.21 -2.34
C GLY A 19 -3.61 0.13 -1.61
N GLY A 20 -4.66 0.27 -0.80
CA GLY A 20 -4.85 1.45 0.04
C GLY A 20 -3.79 1.62 1.14
N LEU A 21 -3.09 0.56 1.55
CA LEU A 21 -1.92 0.68 2.44
C LEU A 21 -0.70 1.21 1.69
N LEU A 22 -0.49 0.81 0.44
CA LEU A 22 0.60 1.34 -0.40
C LEU A 22 0.44 2.86 -0.62
N GLU A 23 -0.77 3.30 -0.94
CA GLU A 23 -1.11 4.73 -1.06
C GLU A 23 -0.81 5.48 0.24
N LYS A 24 -1.30 4.97 1.38
CA LYS A 24 -1.09 5.61 2.69
C LYS A 24 0.37 5.67 3.12
N ALA A 25 1.16 4.68 2.73
CA ALA A 25 2.59 4.63 3.02
C ALA A 25 3.41 5.55 2.09
N GLY A 26 2.78 6.24 1.13
CA GLY A 26 3.46 7.11 0.17
C GLY A 26 4.19 6.37 -0.95
N LEU A 27 4.00 5.04 -1.06
CA LEU A 27 4.75 4.24 -2.03
C LEU A 27 4.28 4.50 -3.47
N LEU A 28 3.03 4.89 -3.69
CA LEU A 28 2.59 5.24 -5.04
C LEU A 28 3.38 6.44 -5.58
N ASP A 29 3.57 7.47 -4.76
CA ASP A 29 4.33 8.67 -5.14
C ASP A 29 5.81 8.32 -5.41
N GLU A 30 6.42 7.49 -4.56
CA GLU A 30 7.82 7.04 -4.73
C GLU A 30 8.06 6.36 -6.08
N PHE A 31 7.08 5.58 -6.56
CA PHE A 31 7.15 4.91 -7.86
C PHE A 31 6.49 5.70 -9.00
N SER A 32 6.13 6.96 -8.76
CA SER A 32 5.47 7.82 -9.76
C SER A 32 4.18 7.20 -10.34
N ILE A 33 3.40 6.53 -9.48
CA ILE A 33 2.12 5.93 -9.80
C ILE A 33 1.01 6.88 -9.37
N GLU A 34 0.29 7.42 -10.35
CA GLU A 34 -0.86 8.27 -10.08
C GLU A 34 -2.09 7.46 -9.61
N ILE A 35 -2.86 8.04 -8.70
CA ILE A 35 -4.13 7.46 -8.25
C ILE A 35 -5.13 7.48 -9.41
N GLY A 36 -5.71 6.33 -9.71
CA GLY A 36 -6.69 6.17 -10.79
C GLY A 36 -6.09 5.55 -12.05
N THR A 37 -4.77 5.40 -12.12
CA THR A 37 -4.09 4.70 -13.22
C THR A 37 -4.49 3.22 -13.28
N ASP A 38 -4.89 2.77 -14.47
CA ASP A 38 -5.16 1.35 -14.74
C ASP A 38 -3.83 0.62 -15.01
N LEU A 39 -3.17 0.20 -13.93
CA LEU A 39 -1.88 -0.51 -13.96
C LEU A 39 -1.88 -1.82 -14.77
N GLN A 40 -3.05 -2.34 -15.16
CA GLN A 40 -3.14 -3.55 -15.98
C GLN A 40 -3.13 -3.25 -17.48
N LYS A 41 -3.66 -2.10 -17.89
CA LYS A 41 -3.85 -1.76 -19.30
C LYS A 41 -2.89 -0.70 -19.80
N ASP A 42 -2.39 0.14 -18.89
CA ASP A 42 -1.48 1.20 -19.25
C ASP A 42 -0.07 0.64 -19.50
N ILE A 43 0.34 0.65 -20.77
CA ILE A 43 1.63 0.11 -21.20
C ILE A 43 2.80 0.99 -20.74
N GLU A 44 2.56 2.28 -20.56
CA GLU A 44 3.56 3.27 -20.12
C GLU A 44 3.85 3.14 -18.63
N CYS A 45 2.98 2.43 -17.89
CA CYS A 45 3.14 2.18 -16.45
C CYS A 45 3.92 0.90 -16.14
N LYS A 46 4.38 0.15 -17.16
CA LYS A 46 5.04 -1.15 -16.95
C LYS A 46 6.28 -1.04 -16.10
N ASP A 47 7.11 -0.02 -16.30
CA ASP A 47 8.37 0.13 -15.57
C ASP A 47 8.12 0.50 -14.11
N GLN A 48 7.15 1.37 -13.83
CA GLN A 48 6.71 1.73 -12.48
C GLN A 48 6.15 0.49 -11.75
N VAL A 49 5.34 -0.32 -12.44
CA VAL A 49 4.79 -1.57 -11.90
C VAL A 49 5.91 -2.56 -11.59
N HIS A 50 6.89 -2.72 -12.49
CA HIS A 50 8.04 -3.59 -12.25
C HIS A 50 8.92 -3.08 -11.11
N ALA A 51 9.15 -1.77 -11.02
CA ALA A 51 9.93 -1.16 -9.95
C ALA A 51 9.26 -1.37 -8.58
N LEU A 52 7.96 -1.09 -8.48
CA LEU A 52 7.18 -1.35 -7.26
C LEU A 52 7.24 -2.84 -6.88
N PHE A 53 7.07 -3.73 -7.86
CA PHE A 53 7.13 -5.17 -7.59
C PHE A 53 8.53 -5.60 -7.13
N GLY A 54 9.59 -5.09 -7.77
CA GLY A 54 10.98 -5.33 -7.37
C GLY A 54 11.26 -4.89 -5.93
N ALA A 55 10.83 -3.69 -5.54
CA ALA A 55 10.99 -3.20 -4.19
C ALA A 55 10.24 -4.06 -3.15
N LEU A 56 9.05 -4.58 -3.49
CA LEU A 56 8.32 -5.51 -2.63
C LEU A 56 9.00 -6.87 -2.50
N LEU A 57 9.69 -7.34 -3.55
CA LEU A 57 10.53 -8.55 -3.48
C LEU A 57 11.72 -8.34 -2.54
N GLU A 58 12.44 -7.22 -2.69
CA GLU A 58 13.55 -6.87 -1.80
C GLU A 58 13.09 -6.73 -0.34
N LEU A 59 11.95 -6.06 -0.10
CA LEU A 59 11.37 -5.98 1.24
C LEU A 59 11.05 -7.37 1.80
N ARG A 60 10.48 -8.26 0.99
CA ARG A 60 10.20 -9.64 1.43
C ARG A 60 11.48 -10.38 1.80
N SER A 61 12.55 -10.25 1.01
CA SER A 61 13.85 -10.87 1.32
C SER A 61 14.42 -10.30 2.62
N LEU A 62 14.42 -8.97 2.78
CA LEU A 62 14.85 -8.31 4.00
C LEU A 62 14.09 -8.82 5.23
N LEU A 63 12.76 -8.92 5.16
CA LEU A 63 11.94 -9.44 6.26
C LEU A 63 12.21 -10.92 6.60
N GLN A 64 12.83 -11.68 5.70
CA GLN A 64 13.19 -13.09 5.91
C GLN A 64 14.62 -13.26 6.43
N GLU A 65 15.53 -12.36 6.06
CA GLU A 65 16.97 -12.48 6.29
C GLU A 65 17.45 -11.78 7.57
N THR A 66 16.70 -10.80 8.08
CA THR A 66 17.03 -10.08 9.32
C THR A 66 15.91 -10.18 10.37
N ASP A 67 16.30 -10.21 11.65
CA ASP A 67 15.38 -10.15 12.80
C ASP A 67 15.07 -8.69 13.23
N ASP A 68 15.70 -7.69 12.58
CA ASP A 68 15.53 -6.27 12.90
C ASP A 68 14.08 -5.79 12.66
N TYR A 69 13.33 -6.49 11.82
CA TYR A 69 11.96 -6.15 11.44
C TYR A 69 10.93 -7.11 12.03
N SER A 70 11.04 -7.37 13.34
CA SER A 70 10.03 -8.15 14.05
C SER A 70 8.61 -7.61 13.80
N HIS A 71 7.63 -8.52 13.79
CA HIS A 71 6.22 -8.15 13.56
C HIS A 71 5.73 -7.08 14.56
N SER A 72 6.16 -7.17 15.82
CA SER A 72 5.82 -6.20 16.87
C SER A 72 6.37 -4.80 16.58
N TYR A 73 7.61 -4.71 16.10
CA TYR A 73 8.21 -3.45 15.68
C TYR A 73 7.43 -2.81 14.52
N LEU A 74 7.17 -3.59 13.46
CA LEU A 74 6.42 -3.10 12.30
C LEU A 74 4.98 -2.68 12.67
N ALA A 75 4.32 -3.42 13.57
CA ALA A 75 3.00 -3.04 14.07
C ALA A 75 3.02 -1.71 14.83
N LEU A 76 4.04 -1.46 15.66
CA LEU A 76 4.20 -0.18 16.35
C LEU A 76 4.45 0.97 15.36
N LYS A 77 5.39 0.77 14.42
CA LYS A 77 5.68 1.75 13.36
C LYS A 77 4.44 2.09 12.54
N GLY A 78 3.66 1.08 12.16
CA GLY A 78 2.40 1.26 11.45
C GLY A 78 1.38 2.09 12.26
N LYS A 79 1.18 1.79 13.56
CA LYS A 79 0.27 2.56 14.42
C LYS A 79 0.63 4.05 14.48
N ILE A 80 1.92 4.35 14.60
CA ILE A 80 2.43 5.73 14.63
C ILE A 80 2.14 6.41 13.29
N GLY A 81 2.53 5.78 12.17
CA GLY A 81 2.27 6.33 10.83
C GLY A 81 0.77 6.59 10.57
N PHE A 82 -0.11 5.66 10.97
CA PHE A 82 -1.56 5.86 10.86
C PHE A 82 -2.05 7.09 11.63
N ALA A 83 -1.53 7.33 12.84
CA ALA A 83 -1.89 8.48 13.65
C ALA A 83 -1.42 9.79 12.98
N GLU A 84 -0.20 9.81 12.47
CA GLU A 84 0.40 10.97 11.79
C GLU A 84 -0.35 11.34 10.50
N THR A 85 -0.59 10.38 9.61
CA THR A 85 -1.38 10.62 8.37
C THR A 85 -2.78 11.14 8.69
N THR A 86 -3.39 10.64 9.77
CA THR A 86 -4.72 11.09 10.21
C THR A 86 -4.70 12.51 10.77
N ALA A 87 -3.66 12.87 11.54
CA ALA A 87 -3.49 14.21 12.08
C ALA A 87 -3.28 15.25 10.97
N LEU A 88 -2.41 14.95 10.00
CA LEU A 88 -2.16 15.81 8.83
C LEU A 88 -3.44 16.10 8.04
N LYS A 89 -4.27 15.07 7.83
CA LYS A 89 -5.55 15.21 7.12
C LYS A 89 -6.55 16.09 7.86
N LYS A 90 -6.53 16.12 9.20
CA LYS A 90 -7.38 17.02 10.01
C LYS A 90 -6.90 18.47 9.91
N ILE A 91 -5.59 18.71 9.95
CA ILE A 91 -5.00 20.05 9.82
C ILE A 91 -5.36 20.66 8.46
N ASN A 92 -5.21 19.88 7.37
CA ASN A 92 -5.51 20.36 6.02
C ASN A 92 -7.00 20.65 5.78
N ARG A 93 -7.90 19.99 6.52
CA ARG A 93 -9.36 20.26 6.47
C ARG A 93 -9.78 21.49 7.29
N GLY A 94 -8.96 21.93 8.24
CA GLY A 94 -9.19 23.15 9.03
C GLY A 94 -8.65 24.42 8.38
N ARG A 95 -8.01 24.32 7.20
CA ARG A 95 -7.43 25.43 6.42
C ARG A 95 -8.16 25.66 5.09
N SER A 96 -9.48 25.53 5.06
CA SER A 96 -10.26 26.08 3.94
C SER A 96 -10.39 27.61 4.14
N PRO A 97 -10.06 28.45 3.14
CA PRO A 97 -10.47 29.85 3.14
C PRO A 97 -11.99 29.98 3.11
#